data_AF-A0A3M8G3N6-F1
#
_entry.id   AF-A0A3M8G3N6-F1
#
_cell.length_a   1.000
_cell.length_b   1.000
_cell.length_c   1.000
_cell.angle_alpha   90.00
_cell.angle_beta   90.00
_cell.angle_gamma   90.00
#
_symmetry.space_group_name_H-M   'P 1'
#
loop_
_entity.id
_entity.type
_entity.pdbx_description
1 polymer ?
#
loop_
_entity_poly.entity_id
_entity_poly.type
_entity_poly.pdbx_seq_one_letter_code
_entity_poly.pdbx_strand_id
1 'polypeptide(L)'
;MELILKYFPELTSTQIQRFEALLPLYKAWNAKINVVSRKDIDELYLRHVLHSLAIAKVMPFAKGSSILDVGTGGGFPGVPLAILFPECKFHLVDSINKKLKVINGVAEALELKNIKTTHSRVEAIDEKFDFIVSRAVTRMPEFTKWVKGKILRQQNNTLKNGILYLKGGDLSQELVQYSKVKLFPISDYFEEEFFETKKVVYLPMKYS
;
A
#
# COMPACT_ATOMS: atom_id res chain seq x y z
N MET A 1 -17.08 -3.05 9.40
CA MET A 1 -16.03 -2.32 10.16
C MET A 1 -15.38 -3.14 11.25
N GLU A 2 -16.11 -4.05 11.90
CA GLU A 2 -15.60 -4.90 12.99
C GLU A 2 -14.21 -5.48 12.70
N LEU A 3 -14.00 -6.04 11.49
CA LEU A 3 -12.71 -6.58 11.07
C LEU A 3 -11.54 -5.59 11.17
N ILE A 4 -11.75 -4.33 10.76
CA ILE A 4 -10.69 -3.31 10.80
C ILE A 4 -10.49 -2.83 12.25
N LEU A 5 -11.59 -2.59 12.97
CA LEU A 5 -11.54 -2.11 14.37
C LEU A 5 -10.92 -3.13 15.32
N LYS A 6 -11.05 -4.43 15.04
CA LYS A 6 -10.36 -5.52 15.78
C LYS A 6 -8.86 -5.25 15.91
N TYR A 7 -8.22 -4.79 14.83
CA TYR A 7 -6.77 -4.58 14.79
C TYR A 7 -6.36 -3.11 14.89
N PHE A 8 -7.28 -2.18 14.67
CA PHE A 8 -7.06 -0.74 14.75
C PHE A 8 -8.18 -0.10 15.60
N PRO A 9 -8.17 -0.31 16.93
CA PRO A 9 -9.23 0.19 17.81
C PRO A 9 -9.20 1.72 17.97
N GLU A 10 -8.03 2.33 17.82
CA GLU A 10 -7.79 3.77 18.00
C GLU A 10 -8.12 4.63 16.77
N LEU A 11 -8.93 4.12 15.83
CA LEU A 11 -9.32 4.90 14.66
C LEU A 11 -10.22 6.08 15.06
N THR A 12 -9.92 7.25 14.52
CA THR A 12 -10.78 8.43 14.69
C THR A 12 -12.12 8.24 13.98
N SER A 13 -13.16 8.97 14.41
CA SER A 13 -14.48 8.91 13.77
C SER A 13 -14.43 9.20 12.27
N THR A 14 -13.60 10.16 11.84
CA THR A 14 -13.40 10.46 10.41
C THR A 14 -12.77 9.30 9.66
N GLN A 15 -11.80 8.59 10.26
CA GLN A 15 -11.20 7.42 9.63
C GLN A 15 -12.19 6.27 9.52
N ILE A 16 -12.99 6.03 10.56
CA ILE A 16 -14.05 5.01 10.56
C ILE A 16 -15.04 5.29 9.41
N GLN A 17 -15.56 6.51 9.32
CA GLN A 17 -16.48 6.91 8.25
C GLN A 17 -15.87 6.73 6.85
N ARG A 18 -14.60 7.09 6.67
CA ARG A 18 -13.89 6.90 5.40
C ARG A 18 -13.71 5.44 5.05
N PHE A 19 -13.37 4.59 6.03
CA PHE A 19 -13.26 3.14 5.80
C PHE A 19 -14.62 2.54 5.46
N GLU A 20 -15.70 2.91 6.15
CA GLU A 20 -17.07 2.45 5.88
C GLU A 20 -17.53 2.75 4.46
N ALA A 21 -17.18 3.94 3.97
CA ALA A 21 -17.52 4.39 2.64
C ALA A 21 -16.74 3.67 1.53
N LEU A 22 -15.62 2.97 1.81
CA LEU A 22 -14.83 2.30 0.77
C LEU A 22 -15.64 1.24 0.01
N LEU A 23 -16.34 0.34 0.71
CA LEU A 23 -17.04 -0.76 0.05
C LEU A 23 -18.11 -0.28 -0.96
N PRO A 24 -19.06 0.60 -0.60
CA PRO A 24 -20.03 1.09 -1.57
C PRO A 24 -19.39 1.88 -2.71
N LEU A 25 -18.37 2.71 -2.43
CA LEU A 25 -17.63 3.45 -3.47
C LEU A 25 -16.95 2.49 -4.46
N TYR A 26 -16.22 1.50 -3.97
CA TYR A 26 -15.55 0.53 -4.82
C TYR A 26 -16.56 -0.35 -5.57
N LYS A 27 -17.70 -0.73 -4.97
CA LYS A 27 -18.76 -1.45 -5.70
C LYS A 27 -19.31 -0.62 -6.87
N ALA A 28 -19.59 0.66 -6.64
CA ALA A 28 -20.07 1.57 -7.68
C ALA A 28 -19.03 1.79 -8.80
N TRP A 29 -17.75 1.92 -8.45
CA TRP A 29 -16.67 2.05 -9.43
C TRP A 29 -16.42 0.73 -10.17
N ASN A 30 -16.47 -0.41 -9.50
CA ASN A 30 -16.22 -1.72 -10.09
C ASN A 30 -17.27 -2.09 -11.15
N ALA A 31 -18.49 -1.57 -11.01
CA ALA A 31 -19.55 -1.68 -12.02
C ALA A 31 -19.23 -0.92 -13.32
N LYS A 32 -18.39 0.12 -13.27
CA LYS A 32 -17.99 0.96 -14.42
C LYS A 32 -16.62 0.55 -14.99
N ILE A 33 -15.68 0.21 -14.10
CA ILE A 33 -14.28 -0.11 -14.42
C ILE A 33 -13.89 -1.28 -13.54
N ASN A 34 -13.58 -2.43 -14.14
CA ASN A 34 -13.12 -3.61 -13.40
C ASN A 34 -11.76 -3.31 -12.73
N VAL A 35 -11.80 -3.07 -11.42
CA VAL A 35 -10.66 -2.69 -10.59
C VAL A 35 -10.26 -3.84 -9.67
N VAL A 36 -11.26 -4.55 -9.16
CA VAL A 36 -11.15 -5.66 -8.24
C VAL A 36 -11.98 -6.82 -8.78
N SER A 37 -11.47 -8.05 -8.67
CA SER A 37 -12.21 -9.23 -9.13
C SER A 37 -13.55 -9.34 -8.40
N ARG A 38 -14.56 -9.96 -9.04
CA ARG A 38 -15.88 -10.15 -8.41
C ARG A 38 -15.80 -10.95 -7.11
N LYS A 39 -14.84 -11.87 -6.98
CA LYS A 39 -14.64 -12.61 -5.73
C LYS A 39 -14.08 -11.71 -4.63
N ASP A 40 -13.16 -10.83 -4.99
CA ASP A 40 -12.45 -10.01 -4.01
C ASP A 40 -13.22 -8.74 -3.62
N ILE A 41 -14.19 -8.27 -4.40
CA ILE A 41 -14.99 -7.07 -4.06
C ILE A 41 -15.92 -7.33 -2.86
N ASP A 42 -16.42 -8.55 -2.70
CA ASP A 42 -17.24 -8.90 -1.53
C ASP A 42 -16.38 -9.10 -0.28
N GLU A 43 -15.11 -9.49 -0.46
CA GLU A 43 -14.11 -9.60 0.61
C GLU A 43 -13.14 -8.39 0.63
N LEU A 44 -13.57 -7.22 0.15
CA LEU A 44 -12.74 -6.02 -0.03
C LEU A 44 -11.97 -5.66 1.25
N TYR A 45 -12.67 -5.69 2.39
CA TYR A 45 -12.05 -5.33 3.67
C TYR A 45 -10.94 -6.30 4.06
N LEU A 46 -11.13 -7.61 3.91
CA LEU A 46 -10.12 -8.60 4.26
C LEU A 46 -8.95 -8.59 3.26
N ARG A 47 -9.26 -8.79 1.98
CA ARG A 47 -8.26 -9.04 0.94
C ARG A 47 -7.50 -7.80 0.50
N HIS A 48 -8.13 -6.64 0.65
CA HIS A 48 -7.58 -5.40 0.14
C HIS A 48 -7.32 -4.36 1.21
N VAL A 49 -8.29 -4.02 2.05
CA VAL A 49 -8.10 -2.96 3.06
C VAL A 49 -7.15 -3.45 4.15
N LEU A 50 -7.52 -4.48 4.91
CA LEU A 50 -6.75 -5.02 6.03
C LEU A 50 -5.36 -5.49 5.56
N HIS A 51 -5.28 -6.19 4.42
CA HIS A 51 -4.00 -6.56 3.81
C HIS A 51 -3.10 -5.34 3.53
N SER A 52 -3.66 -4.21 3.09
CA SER A 52 -2.89 -2.97 2.91
C SER A 52 -2.40 -2.40 4.23
N LEU A 53 -3.26 -2.45 5.26
CA LEU A 53 -2.95 -1.95 6.60
C LEU A 53 -1.92 -2.82 7.34
N ALA A 54 -1.58 -4.02 6.87
CA ALA A 54 -0.46 -4.80 7.40
C ALA A 54 0.86 -4.00 7.38
N ILE A 55 1.05 -3.13 6.38
CA ILE A 55 2.22 -2.24 6.31
C ILE A 55 2.30 -1.34 7.55
N ALA A 56 1.16 -0.86 8.06
CA ALA A 56 1.11 0.02 9.22
C ALA A 56 1.51 -0.67 10.53
N LYS A 57 1.35 -2.00 10.62
CA LYS A 57 1.81 -2.80 11.77
C LYS A 57 3.33 -2.94 11.79
N VAL A 58 3.97 -2.90 10.63
CA VAL A 58 5.43 -2.94 10.48
C VAL A 58 6.04 -1.53 10.57
N MET A 59 5.39 -0.54 9.97
CA MET A 59 5.89 0.82 9.84
C MET A 59 4.78 1.85 10.11
N PRO A 60 4.66 2.36 11.35
CA PRO A 60 3.84 3.53 11.65
C PRO A 60 4.53 4.80 11.14
N PHE A 61 4.16 5.26 9.94
CA PHE A 61 4.83 6.40 9.30
C PHE A 61 4.79 7.66 10.16
N ALA A 62 5.92 8.35 10.28
CA ALA A 62 6.01 9.64 10.95
C ALA A 62 5.23 10.71 10.16
N LYS A 63 4.67 11.69 10.88
CA LYS A 63 3.98 12.84 10.28
C LYS A 63 4.86 13.52 9.23
N GLY A 64 4.26 13.87 8.10
CA GLY A 64 4.98 14.49 6.97
C GLY A 64 5.74 13.52 6.07
N SER A 65 5.78 12.22 6.38
CA SER A 65 6.42 11.23 5.51
C SER A 65 5.79 11.22 4.12
N SER A 66 6.64 11.01 3.12
CA SER A 66 6.27 10.89 1.71
C SER A 66 6.35 9.43 1.28
N ILE A 67 5.27 8.92 0.68
CA ILE A 67 5.14 7.51 0.31
C ILE A 67 4.77 7.41 -1.16
N LEU A 68 5.54 6.61 -1.90
CA LEU A 68 5.24 6.25 -3.28
C LEU A 68 4.58 4.87 -3.33
N ASP A 69 3.37 4.78 -3.87
CA ASP A 69 2.70 3.51 -4.17
C ASP A 69 2.85 3.19 -5.66
N VAL A 70 3.62 2.14 -5.94
CA VAL A 70 3.99 1.75 -7.31
C VAL A 70 3.08 0.62 -7.80
N GLY A 71 2.42 0.85 -8.94
CA GLY A 71 1.44 -0.09 -9.48
C GLY A 71 0.24 -0.24 -8.56
N THR A 72 -0.23 0.91 -8.05
CA THR A 72 -1.29 1.02 -7.04
C THR A 72 -2.60 0.31 -7.42
N GLY A 73 -2.81 0.05 -8.72
CA GLY A 73 -3.99 -0.63 -9.21
C GLY A 73 -5.25 0.11 -8.80
N GLY A 74 -6.11 -0.54 -8.02
CA GLY A 74 -7.31 0.10 -7.47
C GLY A 74 -7.09 1.10 -6.34
N GLY A 75 -5.86 1.47 -6.03
CA GLY A 75 -5.53 2.31 -4.88
C GLY A 75 -5.05 1.49 -3.69
N PHE A 76 -4.49 0.30 -3.90
CA PHE A 76 -4.07 -0.58 -2.81
C PHE A 76 -2.58 -0.93 -2.95
N PRO A 77 -1.73 -0.62 -1.96
CA PRO A 77 -2.09 -0.25 -0.59
C PRO A 77 -2.31 1.24 -0.28
N GLY A 78 -2.14 2.14 -1.26
CA GLY A 78 -2.08 3.59 -1.03
C GLY A 78 -3.31 4.23 -0.38
N VAL A 79 -4.54 3.93 -0.82
CA VAL A 79 -5.77 4.55 -0.31
C VAL A 79 -6.04 4.18 1.16
N PRO A 80 -6.03 2.89 1.57
CA PRO A 80 -6.15 2.55 2.99
C PRO A 80 -5.09 3.20 3.88
N LEU A 81 -3.84 3.26 3.41
CA LEU A 81 -2.76 3.89 4.15
C LEU A 81 -2.93 5.42 4.23
N ALA A 82 -3.44 6.07 3.18
CA ALA A 82 -3.75 7.49 3.19
C ALA A 82 -4.85 7.86 4.17
N ILE A 83 -5.84 6.98 4.37
CA ILE A 83 -6.86 7.13 5.41
C ILE A 83 -6.23 7.00 6.79
N LEU A 84 -5.38 5.98 7.00
CA LEU A 84 -4.75 5.72 8.29
C LEU A 84 -3.72 6.79 8.70
N PHE A 85 -3.01 7.37 7.73
CA PHE A 85 -1.95 8.35 7.95
C PHE A 85 -2.28 9.69 7.25
N PRO A 86 -3.26 10.46 7.76
CA PRO A 86 -3.74 11.68 7.10
C PRO A 86 -2.67 12.78 6.99
N GLU A 87 -1.64 12.74 7.83
CA GLU A 87 -0.52 13.70 7.83
C GLU A 87 0.66 13.27 6.94
N CYS A 88 0.57 12.12 6.28
CA CYS A 88 1.55 11.66 5.29
C CYS A 88 1.09 11.99 3.87
N LYS A 89 2.02 12.13 2.93
CA LYS A 89 1.74 12.39 1.51
C LYS A 89 1.89 11.11 0.70
N PHE A 90 0.85 10.71 -0.02
CA PHE A 90 0.83 9.51 -0.85
C PHE A 90 0.83 9.87 -2.33
N HIS A 91 1.81 9.36 -3.06
CA HIS A 91 1.88 9.47 -4.52
C HIS A 91 1.60 8.09 -5.12
N LEU A 92 0.44 7.97 -5.76
CA LEU A 92 -0.08 6.73 -6.33
C LEU A 92 0.18 6.72 -7.85
N VAL A 93 1.02 5.80 -8.30
CA VAL A 93 1.46 5.71 -9.70
C VAL A 93 1.00 4.41 -10.32
N ASP A 94 0.37 4.50 -11.49
CA ASP A 94 -0.04 3.34 -12.29
C ASP A 94 0.09 3.66 -13.78
N SER A 95 0.49 2.66 -14.58
CA SER A 95 0.55 2.79 -16.04
C SER A 95 -0.81 2.73 -16.73
N ILE A 96 -1.88 2.39 -16.00
CA ILE A 96 -3.24 2.23 -16.52
C ILE A 96 -4.13 3.39 -16.03
N ASN A 97 -4.35 4.38 -16.90
CA ASN A 97 -5.12 5.59 -16.59
C ASN A 97 -6.53 5.30 -16.04
N LYS A 98 -7.22 4.27 -16.56
CA LYS A 98 -8.58 3.91 -16.10
C LYS A 98 -8.63 3.60 -14.60
N LYS A 99 -7.57 3.02 -14.03
CA LYS A 99 -7.50 2.72 -12.59
C LYS A 99 -7.30 3.98 -11.74
N LEU A 100 -6.49 4.92 -12.23
CA LEU A 100 -6.30 6.22 -11.57
C LEU A 100 -7.57 7.04 -11.53
N LYS A 101 -8.45 6.94 -12.54
CA LYS A 101 -9.80 7.56 -12.48
C LYS A 101 -10.61 7.06 -11.28
N VAL A 102 -10.52 5.77 -10.97
CA VAL A 102 -11.19 5.20 -9.79
C VAL A 102 -10.59 5.74 -8.50
N ILE A 103 -9.25 5.76 -8.41
CA ILE A 103 -8.55 6.30 -7.23
C ILE A 103 -8.92 7.77 -7.01
N ASN A 104 -8.91 8.58 -8.06
CA ASN A 104 -9.27 10.00 -7.96
C ASN A 104 -10.70 10.19 -7.50
N GLY A 105 -11.65 9.43 -8.05
CA GLY A 105 -13.04 9.50 -7.62
C GLY A 105 -13.28 9.02 -6.18
N VAL A 106 -12.55 7.99 -5.73
CA VAL A 106 -12.57 7.55 -4.32
C VAL A 106 -11.94 8.62 -3.42
N ALA A 107 -10.79 9.18 -3.80
CA ALA A 107 -10.11 10.21 -3.03
C ALA A 107 -10.96 11.50 -2.92
N GLU A 108 -11.63 11.89 -3.99
CA GLU A 108 -12.57 13.02 -3.99
C GLU A 108 -13.77 12.76 -3.06
N ALA A 109 -14.42 11.61 -3.20
CA ALA A 109 -15.59 11.25 -2.38
C ALA A 109 -15.27 11.12 -0.88
N LEU A 110 -14.04 10.76 -0.53
CA LEU A 110 -13.56 10.64 0.85
C LEU A 110 -12.82 11.89 1.36
N GLU A 111 -12.72 12.93 0.53
CA GLU A 111 -11.98 14.16 0.79
C GLU A 111 -10.51 13.92 1.21
N LEU A 112 -9.87 12.95 0.58
CA LEU A 112 -8.46 12.61 0.82
C LEU A 112 -7.55 13.62 0.11
N LYS A 113 -7.18 14.68 0.82
CA LYS A 113 -6.29 15.76 0.34
C LYS A 113 -4.82 15.36 0.27
N ASN A 114 -4.48 14.18 0.81
CA ASN A 114 -3.11 13.70 0.93
C ASN A 114 -2.72 12.65 -0.14
N ILE A 115 -3.51 12.53 -1.20
CA ILE A 115 -3.24 11.65 -2.35
C ILE A 115 -2.95 12.50 -3.59
N LYS A 116 -1.85 12.17 -4.28
CA LYS A 116 -1.52 12.61 -5.65
C LYS A 116 -1.50 11.38 -6.53
N THR A 117 -2.15 11.41 -7.70
CA THR A 117 -2.04 10.34 -8.70
C THR A 117 -1.22 10.77 -9.91
N THR A 118 -0.55 9.83 -10.57
CA THR A 118 0.16 10.11 -11.83
C THR A 118 0.06 8.92 -12.77
N HIS A 119 -0.42 9.20 -13.99
CA HIS A 119 -0.45 8.22 -15.08
C HIS A 119 0.93 8.15 -15.74
N SER A 120 1.77 7.28 -15.22
CA SER A 120 3.10 7.04 -15.79
C SER A 120 3.64 5.68 -15.38
N ARG A 121 4.74 5.29 -16.01
CA ARG A 121 5.67 4.31 -15.47
C ARG A 121 6.41 4.94 -14.28
N VAL A 122 6.75 4.15 -13.26
CA VAL A 122 7.43 4.67 -12.06
C VAL A 122 8.83 5.18 -12.40
N GLU A 123 9.45 4.58 -13.41
CA GLU A 123 10.77 4.93 -13.92
C GLU A 123 10.85 6.43 -14.26
N ALA A 124 9.76 7.03 -14.75
CA ALA A 124 9.64 8.44 -15.12
C ALA A 124 9.39 9.41 -13.94
N ILE A 125 9.31 8.92 -12.70
CA ILE A 125 9.12 9.75 -11.51
C ILE A 125 10.49 10.15 -10.95
N ASP A 126 10.85 11.43 -11.00
CA ASP A 126 12.14 11.93 -10.49
C ASP A 126 12.13 12.25 -8.99
N GLU A 127 10.95 12.28 -8.37
CA GLU A 127 10.74 12.53 -6.95
C GLU A 127 11.33 11.39 -6.08
N LYS A 128 11.74 11.74 -4.86
CA LYS A 128 12.23 10.78 -3.86
C LYS A 128 11.31 10.77 -2.66
N PHE A 129 11.19 9.60 -2.04
CA PHE A 129 10.21 9.32 -1.01
C PHE A 129 10.87 8.68 0.21
N ASP A 130 10.23 8.81 1.37
CA ASP A 130 10.67 8.11 2.57
C ASP A 130 10.47 6.61 2.43
N PHE A 131 9.29 6.21 1.93
CA PHE A 131 8.97 4.82 1.67
C PHE A 131 8.39 4.61 0.29
N ILE A 132 8.66 3.43 -0.25
CA ILE A 132 7.98 2.92 -1.43
C ILE A 132 7.17 1.70 -0.99
N VAL A 133 5.87 1.73 -1.29
CA VAL A 133 4.95 0.63 -1.03
C VAL A 133 4.50 0.01 -2.35
N SER A 134 4.17 -1.28 -2.32
CA SER A 134 3.56 -1.96 -3.47
C SER A 134 2.92 -3.27 -3.06
N ARG A 135 2.05 -3.79 -3.93
CA ARG A 135 1.40 -5.09 -3.78
C ARG A 135 1.26 -5.78 -5.14
N ALA A 136 1.74 -7.03 -5.22
CA ALA A 136 1.57 -7.95 -6.35
C ALA A 136 1.86 -7.42 -7.77
N VAL A 137 2.73 -6.40 -7.94
CA VAL A 137 3.08 -5.86 -9.27
C VAL A 137 4.09 -6.70 -10.07
N THR A 138 5.26 -6.99 -9.49
CA THR A 138 6.30 -7.84 -10.10
C THR A 138 7.21 -8.47 -9.03
N ARG A 139 8.19 -9.28 -9.42
CA ARG A 139 9.23 -9.85 -8.55
C ARG A 139 10.17 -8.76 -8.03
N MET A 140 10.69 -8.92 -6.80
CA MET A 140 11.54 -7.96 -6.11
C MET A 140 12.77 -7.53 -6.94
N PRO A 141 13.50 -8.41 -7.65
CA PRO A 141 14.63 -8.00 -8.50
C PRO A 141 14.27 -7.01 -9.61
N GLU A 142 13.06 -7.12 -10.17
CA GLU A 142 12.59 -6.17 -11.18
C GLU A 142 12.08 -4.89 -10.53
N PHE A 143 11.31 -5.03 -9.45
CA PHE A 143 10.76 -3.89 -8.70
C PHE A 143 11.84 -2.95 -8.18
N THR A 144 12.91 -3.49 -7.59
CA THR A 144 14.03 -2.69 -7.07
C THR A 144 14.77 -1.93 -8.16
N LYS A 145 14.82 -2.46 -9.41
CA LYS A 145 15.37 -1.74 -10.57
C LYS A 145 14.51 -0.54 -10.93
N TRP A 146 13.19 -0.71 -10.99
CA TRP A 146 12.25 0.37 -11.37
C TRP A 146 12.29 1.56 -10.41
N VAL A 147 12.48 1.28 -9.12
CA VAL A 147 12.41 2.31 -8.07
C VAL A 147 13.79 2.77 -7.60
N LYS A 148 14.85 2.35 -8.30
CA LYS A 148 16.23 2.72 -7.99
C LYS A 148 16.39 4.25 -7.94
N GLY A 149 16.98 4.75 -6.87
CA GLY A 149 17.25 6.17 -6.69
C GLY A 149 16.07 7.01 -6.17
N LYS A 150 14.89 6.39 -5.94
CA LYS A 150 13.67 7.09 -5.51
C LYS A 150 13.44 7.09 -3.99
N ILE A 151 14.44 6.72 -3.19
CA ILE A 151 14.38 6.72 -1.72
C ILE A 151 15.22 7.88 -1.17
N LEU A 152 14.65 8.65 -0.25
CA LEU A 152 15.32 9.74 0.45
C LEU A 152 16.43 9.22 1.37
N ARG A 153 17.55 9.94 1.39
CA ARG A 153 18.69 9.62 2.25
C ARG A 153 18.49 10.04 3.70
N GLN A 154 17.85 11.19 3.90
CA GLN A 154 17.51 11.69 5.22
C GLN A 154 16.44 10.81 5.84
N GLN A 155 16.57 10.56 7.14
CA GLN A 155 15.77 9.59 7.86
C GLN A 155 15.01 10.27 9.00
N ASN A 156 13.69 10.18 8.98
CA ASN A 156 12.81 10.76 10.02
C ASN A 156 11.90 9.71 10.68
N ASN A 157 12.04 8.44 10.31
CA ASN A 157 11.18 7.33 10.72
C ASN A 157 11.91 6.34 11.64
N THR A 158 11.17 5.46 12.32
CA THR A 158 11.74 4.43 13.22
C THR A 158 12.52 3.36 12.45
N LEU A 159 11.99 2.87 11.33
CA LEU A 159 12.74 2.05 10.37
C LEU A 159 13.34 2.92 9.28
N LYS A 160 14.57 2.58 8.85
CA LYS A 160 15.24 3.23 7.71
C LYS A 160 14.30 3.30 6.50
N ASN A 161 14.30 4.45 5.84
CA ASN A 161 13.63 4.69 4.58
C ASN A 161 13.95 3.54 3.59
N GLY A 162 12.94 3.06 2.88
CA GLY A 162 13.00 1.73 2.30
C GLY A 162 11.79 1.33 1.47
N ILE A 163 11.76 0.07 1.07
CA ILE A 163 10.64 -0.56 0.37
C ILE A 163 9.86 -1.42 1.38
N LEU A 164 8.53 -1.30 1.36
CA LEU A 164 7.59 -2.14 2.09
C LEU A 164 6.64 -2.80 1.09
N TYR A 165 6.87 -4.07 0.78
CA TYR A 165 6.18 -4.77 -0.29
C TYR A 165 5.31 -5.92 0.27
N LEU A 166 4.01 -5.85 0.02
CA LEU A 166 3.07 -6.96 0.29
C LEU A 166 3.23 -8.10 -0.71
N LYS A 167 3.67 -9.26 -0.21
CA LYS A 167 3.94 -10.49 -0.96
C LYS A 167 3.30 -11.69 -0.28
N GLY A 168 3.19 -12.80 -0.99
CA GLY A 168 2.75 -14.07 -0.43
C GLY A 168 3.47 -15.26 -1.04
N GLY A 169 3.37 -16.41 -0.37
CA GLY A 169 4.01 -17.64 -0.80
C GLY A 169 5.49 -17.74 -0.39
N ASP A 170 6.22 -18.61 -1.09
CA ASP A 170 7.66 -18.78 -0.92
C ASP A 170 8.43 -17.70 -1.71
N LEU A 171 9.28 -16.97 -1.00
CA LEU A 171 10.09 -15.87 -1.53
C LEU A 171 11.58 -16.17 -1.53
N SER A 172 11.99 -17.40 -1.17
CA SER A 172 13.39 -17.79 -0.95
C SER A 172 14.26 -17.50 -2.17
N GLN A 173 13.81 -17.89 -3.37
CA GLN A 173 14.53 -17.61 -4.61
C GLN A 173 14.49 -16.13 -5.01
N GLU A 174 13.38 -15.44 -4.74
CA GLU A 174 13.20 -14.04 -5.13
C GLU A 174 14.06 -13.08 -4.30
N LEU A 175 14.39 -13.48 -3.07
CA LEU A 175 15.07 -12.64 -2.10
C LEU A 175 16.55 -12.99 -1.86
N VAL A 176 17.05 -14.07 -2.47
CA VAL A 176 18.40 -14.60 -2.26
C VAL A 176 19.52 -13.57 -2.44
N GLN A 177 19.31 -12.56 -3.29
CA GLN A 177 20.31 -11.53 -3.59
C GLN A 177 20.32 -10.35 -2.60
N TYR A 178 19.42 -10.29 -1.62
CA TYR A 178 19.32 -9.17 -0.67
C TYR A 178 19.85 -9.56 0.71
N SER A 179 20.97 -8.95 1.11
CA SER A 179 21.63 -9.24 2.38
C SER A 179 20.89 -8.68 3.61
N LYS A 180 20.04 -7.66 3.44
CA LYS A 180 19.37 -6.93 4.53
C LYS A 180 17.85 -7.01 4.50
N VAL A 181 17.30 -7.98 3.78
CA VAL A 181 15.85 -8.17 3.72
C VAL A 181 15.31 -8.62 5.07
N LYS A 182 14.17 -8.05 5.48
CA LYS A 182 13.38 -8.56 6.59
C LYS A 182 12.02 -8.99 6.10
N LEU A 183 11.55 -10.12 6.62
CA LEU A 183 10.23 -10.65 6.37
C LEU A 183 9.41 -10.51 7.64
N PHE A 184 8.26 -9.87 7.52
CA PHE A 184 7.27 -9.78 8.59
C PHE A 184 6.05 -10.59 8.15
N PRO A 185 5.84 -11.82 8.68
CA PRO A 185 4.62 -12.58 8.46
C PRO A 185 3.40 -11.75 8.87
N ILE A 186 2.38 -11.69 8.01
CA ILE A 186 1.17 -10.93 8.34
C ILE A 186 0.32 -11.67 9.38
N SER A 187 0.46 -13.00 9.46
CA SER A 187 -0.11 -13.85 10.51
C SER A 187 0.32 -13.46 11.93
N ASP A 188 1.45 -12.75 12.09
CA ASP A 188 1.90 -12.26 13.40
C ASP A 188 1.04 -11.07 13.89
N TYR A 189 0.26 -10.46 12.99
CA TYR A 189 -0.57 -9.29 13.29
C TYR A 189 -2.07 -9.53 13.11
N PHE A 190 -2.45 -10.40 12.17
CA PHE A 190 -3.83 -10.68 11.78
C PHE A 190 -4.09 -12.18 11.79
N GLU A 191 -5.20 -12.59 12.39
CA GLU A 191 -5.53 -14.00 12.67
C GLU A 191 -6.25 -14.71 11.50
N GLU A 192 -6.69 -13.98 10.48
CA GLU A 192 -7.46 -14.58 9.40
C GLU A 192 -6.58 -15.46 8.50
N GLU A 193 -7.07 -16.67 8.18
CA GLU A 193 -6.37 -17.68 7.37
C GLU A 193 -5.80 -17.13 6.04
N PHE A 194 -6.46 -16.12 5.47
CA PHE A 194 -6.00 -15.41 4.27
C PHE A 194 -4.55 -14.89 4.40
N PHE A 195 -4.08 -14.60 5.61
CA PHE A 195 -2.78 -14.00 5.90
C PHE A 195 -1.66 -14.99 6.20
N GLU A 196 -1.93 -16.29 6.38
CA GLU A 196 -0.92 -17.30 6.76
C GLU A 196 0.29 -17.34 5.82
N THR A 197 0.05 -17.13 4.53
CA THR A 197 1.11 -17.16 3.51
C THR A 197 1.68 -15.78 3.19
N LYS A 198 1.08 -14.70 3.72
CA LYS A 198 1.35 -13.32 3.35
C LYS A 198 2.42 -12.70 4.25
N LYS A 199 3.22 -11.82 3.67
CA LYS A 199 4.36 -11.18 4.33
C LYS A 199 4.48 -9.73 3.86
N VAL A 200 4.85 -8.84 4.77
CA VAL A 200 5.45 -7.55 4.42
C VAL A 200 6.94 -7.78 4.25
N VAL A 201 7.43 -7.62 3.02
CA VAL A 201 8.87 -7.65 2.72
C VAL A 201 9.42 -6.24 2.90
N TYR A 202 10.40 -6.09 3.78
CA TYR A 202 11.08 -4.83 4.02
C TYR A 202 12.51 -4.87 3.47
N LEU A 203 12.85 -3.89 2.62
CA LEU A 203 14.21 -3.64 2.16
C LEU A 203 14.64 -2.21 2.55
N PRO A 204 15.60 -2.03 3.47
CA PRO A 204 16.12 -0.71 3.80
C PRO A 204 16.90 -0.09 2.64
N MET A 205 16.97 1.23 2.54
CA MET A 205 17.90 1.92 1.64
C MET A 205 19.33 1.39 1.85
N LYS A 206 19.97 0.95 0.74
CA LYS A 206 21.21 0.12 0.72
C LYS A 206 20.99 -1.35 1.12
N TYR A 207 20.04 -1.99 0.44
CA TYR A 207 19.73 -3.42 0.56
C TYR A 207 20.67 -4.35 -0.24
N SER A 208 21.52 -3.78 -1.11
CA SER A 208 22.67 -4.44 -1.73
C SER A 208 23.86 -4.47 -0.78
#